data_AF-A0ABC9SQW2-F1
#
_entry.id   AF-A0ABC9SQW2-F1
#
_cell.length_a   1.000
_cell.length_b   1.000
_cell.length_c   1.000
_cell.angle_alpha   90.00
_cell.angle_beta   90.00
_cell.angle_gamma   90.00
#
_symmetry.space_group_name_H-M   'P 1'
#
loop_
_entity.id
_entity.type
_entity.pdbx_description
1 polymer ?
#
loop_
_entity_poly.entity_id
_entity_poly.type
_entity_poly.pdbx_seq_one_letter_code
_entity_poly.pdbx_strand_id
1 'polypeptide(L)'
;MYTATSNEKVMELLNTWYIEMRARRIGSAQRLKEKIDIKIQKLKNEKEEALQDQNLLLYYSLLDFRYNYLIDNLGISKDSFEKINSFEAPGDNFLAYYYNFFKGIHSNELGNYIEAKEHYEKAETFLAYVPDELEKAEFYYKLATYHYDIQQALLSIKYATKAKDMYIHYSGYEINVAFCDNILGLSCTYLKEWELAEEHYTAAMSQFQKIGEEKFIIMIRHNLGWMYATQNLSVLAIRYLSEVVEKSPKHYKAIYVKAKEHFKLNQTELASVLIKKGLEICNDLHQEEYKNRNLILREMNNNSPAEQFEQVALEGIKYFEREELYYNVQEYYEALATKFYEEDGHSKASKYFHLGLQARKKAFDKEALK
;
A
#
# COMPACT_ATOMS: atom_id res chain seq x y z
N MET A 1 -27.12 -35.17 18.30
CA MET A 1 -26.04 -34.72 17.40
C MET A 1 -26.67 -33.85 16.33
N TYR A 2 -26.53 -32.53 16.41
CA TYR A 2 -26.93 -31.65 15.32
C TYR A 2 -25.82 -31.69 14.26
N THR A 3 -26.12 -32.20 13.07
CA THR A 3 -25.20 -32.15 11.93
C THR A 3 -25.26 -30.76 11.31
N ALA A 4 -24.10 -30.08 11.23
CA ALA A 4 -24.00 -28.75 10.64
C ALA A 4 -24.60 -28.70 9.22
N THR A 5 -25.32 -27.62 8.92
CA THR A 5 -25.92 -27.38 7.60
C THR A 5 -24.85 -27.23 6.52
N SER A 6 -25.22 -27.33 5.24
CA SER A 6 -24.27 -27.17 4.13
C SER A 6 -23.58 -25.80 4.19
N ASN A 7 -24.33 -24.74 4.49
CA ASN A 7 -23.82 -23.36 4.56
C ASN A 7 -22.90 -23.15 5.77
N GLU A 8 -23.23 -23.72 6.94
CA GLU A 8 -22.35 -23.71 8.11
C GLU A 8 -20.98 -24.33 7.80
N LYS A 9 -20.96 -25.46 7.08
CA LYS A 9 -19.70 -26.09 6.65
C LYS A 9 -18.90 -25.24 5.66
N VAL A 10 -19.56 -24.45 4.82
CA VAL A 10 -18.87 -23.50 3.93
C VAL A 10 -18.31 -22.34 4.75
N MET A 11 -19.08 -21.81 5.71
CA MET A 11 -18.64 -20.74 6.61
C MET A 11 -17.39 -21.16 7.43
N GLU A 12 -17.37 -22.36 7.98
CA GLU A 12 -16.19 -22.91 8.67
C GLU A 12 -14.96 -23.00 7.75
N LEU A 13 -15.14 -23.40 6.50
CA LEU A 13 -14.05 -23.44 5.51
C LEU A 13 -13.53 -22.05 5.16
N LEU A 14 -14.42 -21.06 5.00
CA LEU A 14 -14.05 -19.66 4.78
C LEU A 14 -13.25 -19.11 5.96
N ASN A 15 -13.69 -19.38 7.19
CA ASN A 15 -12.95 -18.97 8.40
C ASN A 15 -11.57 -19.62 8.47
N THR A 16 -11.47 -20.92 8.17
CA THR A 16 -10.20 -21.64 8.12
C THR A 16 -9.28 -21.07 7.04
N TRP A 17 -9.83 -20.74 5.87
CA TRP A 17 -9.08 -20.11 4.80
C TRP A 17 -8.51 -18.75 5.21
N TYR A 18 -9.32 -17.95 5.91
CA TYR A 18 -8.87 -16.65 6.40
C TYR A 18 -7.78 -16.74 7.47
N ILE A 19 -7.84 -17.73 8.36
CA ILE A 19 -6.76 -18.02 9.33
C ILE A 19 -5.43 -18.31 8.59
N GLU A 20 -5.45 -19.16 7.56
CA GLU A 20 -4.25 -19.47 6.77
C GLU A 20 -3.73 -18.25 6.00
N MET A 21 -4.62 -17.37 5.52
CA MET A 21 -4.25 -16.10 4.89
C MET A 21 -3.56 -15.14 5.86
N ARG A 22 -4.10 -15.00 7.07
CA ARG A 22 -3.54 -14.12 8.12
C ARG A 22 -2.22 -14.62 8.66
N ALA A 23 -2.06 -15.93 8.77
CA ALA A 23 -0.77 -16.57 9.07
C ALA A 23 0.18 -16.58 7.86
N ARG A 24 -0.25 -16.05 6.70
CA ARG A 24 0.53 -15.93 5.45
C ARG A 24 1.05 -17.26 4.91
N ARG A 25 0.31 -18.35 5.16
CA ARG A 25 0.62 -19.71 4.69
C ARG A 25 0.07 -19.89 3.28
N ILE A 26 0.72 -19.27 2.30
CA ILE A 26 0.24 -19.15 0.91
C ILE A 26 -0.16 -20.51 0.32
N GLY A 27 0.69 -21.53 0.44
CA GLY A 27 0.40 -22.87 -0.10
C GLY A 27 -0.83 -23.54 0.53
N SER A 28 -1.08 -23.32 1.82
CA SER A 28 -2.30 -23.82 2.49
C SER A 28 -3.54 -23.04 2.06
N ALA A 29 -3.45 -21.71 2.01
CA ALA A 29 -4.52 -20.86 1.55
C ALA A 29 -4.95 -21.19 0.11
N GLN A 30 -4.01 -21.47 -0.79
CA GLN A 30 -4.29 -21.89 -2.16
C GLN A 30 -5.10 -23.20 -2.22
N ARG A 31 -4.67 -24.23 -1.48
CA ARG A 31 -5.39 -25.52 -1.42
C ARG A 31 -6.80 -25.40 -0.85
N LEU A 32 -7.01 -24.50 0.11
CA LEU A 32 -8.33 -24.22 0.66
C LEU A 32 -9.21 -23.49 -0.36
N LYS A 33 -8.65 -22.50 -1.07
CA LYS A 33 -9.34 -21.77 -2.12
C LYS A 33 -9.91 -22.71 -3.18
N GLU A 34 -9.13 -23.64 -3.72
CA GLU A 34 -9.59 -24.61 -4.72
C GLU A 34 -10.83 -25.41 -4.27
N LYS A 35 -10.87 -25.81 -3.00
CA LYS A 35 -12.02 -26.54 -2.42
C LYS A 35 -13.23 -25.64 -2.20
N ILE A 36 -13.00 -24.40 -1.77
CA ILE A 36 -14.04 -23.41 -1.51
C ILE A 36 -14.68 -22.98 -2.83
N ASP A 37 -13.91 -22.72 -3.88
CA ASP A 37 -14.39 -22.29 -5.19
C ASP A 37 -15.41 -23.29 -5.77
N ILE A 38 -15.16 -24.60 -5.63
CA ILE A 38 -16.10 -25.65 -6.06
C ILE A 38 -17.44 -25.56 -5.30
N LYS A 39 -17.38 -25.31 -3.98
CA LYS A 39 -18.59 -25.21 -3.13
C LYS A 39 -19.35 -23.92 -3.42
N ILE A 40 -18.65 -22.81 -3.61
CA ILE A 40 -19.24 -21.51 -3.96
C ILE A 40 -19.88 -21.57 -5.34
N GLN A 41 -19.27 -22.25 -6.32
CA GLN A 41 -19.88 -22.40 -7.64
C GLN A 41 -21.19 -23.20 -7.58
N LYS A 42 -21.27 -24.21 -6.70
CA LYS A 42 -22.52 -24.94 -6.48
C LYS A 42 -23.60 -24.04 -5.88
N LEU A 43 -23.25 -23.24 -4.87
CA LEU A 43 -24.17 -22.27 -4.25
C LEU A 43 -24.69 -21.23 -5.26
N LYS A 44 -23.81 -20.68 -6.11
CA LYS A 44 -24.21 -19.72 -7.16
C LYS A 44 -25.12 -20.32 -8.24
N ASN A 45 -25.03 -21.62 -8.46
CA ASN A 45 -25.82 -22.34 -9.47
C ASN A 45 -27.17 -22.83 -8.92
N GLU A 46 -27.50 -22.54 -7.65
CA GLU A 46 -28.82 -22.81 -7.11
C GLU A 46 -29.87 -21.95 -7.83
N LYS A 47 -30.89 -22.61 -8.40
CA LYS A 47 -31.84 -22.02 -9.36
C LYS A 47 -32.73 -20.92 -8.76
N GLU A 48 -32.86 -20.88 -7.45
CA GLU A 48 -33.62 -19.86 -6.75
C GLU A 48 -32.63 -18.91 -6.07
N GLU A 49 -32.50 -17.69 -6.58
CA GLU A 49 -31.63 -16.65 -6.01
C GLU A 49 -31.99 -16.34 -4.54
N ALA A 50 -33.26 -16.53 -4.16
CA ALA A 50 -33.75 -16.42 -2.79
C ALA A 50 -33.20 -17.50 -1.83
N LEU A 51 -32.66 -18.60 -2.35
CA LEU A 51 -31.96 -19.63 -1.56
C LEU A 51 -30.45 -19.37 -1.46
N GLN A 52 -29.92 -18.43 -2.25
CA GLN A 52 -28.52 -18.06 -2.20
C GLN A 52 -28.26 -17.22 -0.95
N ASP A 53 -27.40 -17.74 -0.07
CA ASP A 53 -26.95 -17.01 1.11
C ASP A 53 -26.03 -15.85 0.69
N GLN A 54 -26.62 -14.67 0.48
CA GLN A 54 -25.92 -13.47 0.01
C GLN A 54 -24.83 -13.03 0.99
N ASN A 55 -25.03 -13.25 2.30
CA ASN A 55 -24.01 -12.95 3.31
C ASN A 55 -22.79 -13.87 3.16
N LEU A 56 -23.01 -15.16 2.87
CA LEU A 56 -21.95 -16.12 2.61
C LEU A 56 -21.20 -15.82 1.30
N LEU A 57 -21.91 -15.39 0.25
CA LEU A 57 -21.32 -14.99 -1.03
C LEU A 57 -20.52 -13.67 -0.91
N LEU A 58 -21.02 -12.71 -0.12
CA LEU A 58 -20.30 -11.50 0.23
C LEU A 58 -19.03 -11.84 1.00
N TYR A 59 -19.13 -12.68 2.04
CA TYR A 59 -17.97 -13.06 2.84
C TYR A 59 -16.90 -13.76 2.01
N TYR A 60 -17.29 -14.70 1.14
CA TYR A 60 -16.36 -15.30 0.18
C TYR A 60 -15.71 -14.24 -0.71
N SER A 61 -16.47 -13.29 -1.25
CA SER A 61 -15.93 -12.26 -2.14
C SER A 61 -14.92 -11.34 -1.44
N LEU A 62 -15.20 -10.99 -0.17
CA LEU A 62 -14.28 -10.26 0.70
C LEU A 62 -12.96 -11.02 0.92
N LEU A 63 -13.05 -12.32 1.23
CA LEU A 63 -11.89 -13.17 1.43
C LEU A 63 -11.11 -13.43 0.13
N ASP A 64 -11.79 -13.50 -1.00
CA ASP A 64 -11.17 -13.64 -2.32
C ASP A 64 -10.35 -12.40 -2.70
N PHE A 65 -10.89 -11.19 -2.45
CA PHE A 65 -10.10 -9.96 -2.54
C PHE A 65 -8.88 -10.00 -1.61
N ARG A 66 -9.06 -10.38 -0.34
CA ARG A 66 -7.97 -10.44 0.64
C ARG A 66 -6.89 -11.46 0.27
N TYR A 67 -7.27 -12.58 -0.36
CA TYR A 67 -6.35 -13.57 -0.90
C TYR A 67 -5.56 -13.00 -2.07
N ASN A 68 -6.24 -12.41 -3.05
CA ASN A 68 -5.59 -11.81 -4.22
C ASN A 68 -4.59 -10.72 -3.79
N TYR A 69 -4.96 -9.91 -2.80
CA TYR A 69 -4.06 -8.94 -2.18
C TYR A 69 -2.81 -9.57 -1.53
N LEU A 70 -2.94 -10.72 -0.87
CA LEU A 70 -1.80 -11.45 -0.32
C LEU A 70 -0.84 -11.91 -1.43
N ILE A 71 -1.40 -12.44 -2.51
CA ILE A 71 -0.66 -12.99 -3.65
C ILE A 71 0.01 -11.90 -4.49
N ASP A 72 -0.66 -10.78 -4.73
CA ASP A 72 -0.15 -9.65 -5.50
C ASP A 72 -0.78 -8.33 -5.04
N ASN A 73 -0.15 -7.67 -4.07
CA ASN A 73 -0.59 -6.37 -3.58
C ASN A 73 -0.33 -5.24 -4.59
N LEU A 74 0.68 -5.38 -5.45
CA LEU A 74 1.01 -4.37 -6.46
C LEU A 74 0.08 -4.46 -7.67
N GLY A 75 -0.59 -5.59 -7.87
CA GLY A 75 -1.56 -5.81 -8.94
C GLY A 75 -3.00 -5.38 -8.60
N ILE A 76 -3.25 -4.78 -7.43
CA ILE A 76 -4.58 -4.29 -7.07
C ILE A 76 -4.97 -3.12 -7.96
N SER A 77 -6.12 -3.24 -8.60
CA SER A 77 -6.74 -2.22 -9.44
C SER A 77 -8.04 -1.70 -8.84
N LYS A 78 -8.58 -0.62 -9.41
CA LYS A 78 -9.93 -0.13 -9.09
C LYS A 78 -10.99 -1.24 -9.13
N ASP A 79 -10.90 -2.09 -10.14
CA ASP A 79 -11.90 -3.12 -10.44
C ASP A 79 -11.84 -4.31 -9.46
N SER A 80 -10.74 -4.43 -8.69
CA SER A 80 -10.51 -5.54 -7.76
C SER A 80 -11.57 -5.65 -6.65
N PHE A 81 -12.36 -4.60 -6.43
CA PHE A 81 -13.42 -4.55 -5.41
C PHE A 81 -14.85 -4.41 -6.01
N GLU A 82 -15.00 -4.35 -7.33
CA GLU A 82 -16.30 -4.08 -7.98
C GLU A 82 -17.37 -5.11 -7.64
N LYS A 83 -17.00 -6.40 -7.66
CA LYS A 83 -17.91 -7.48 -7.29
C LYS A 83 -18.40 -7.36 -5.84
N ILE A 84 -17.59 -6.82 -4.93
CA ILE A 84 -18.00 -6.63 -3.54
C ILE A 84 -18.97 -5.45 -3.44
N ASN A 85 -18.74 -4.39 -4.21
CA ASN A 85 -19.63 -3.22 -4.26
C ASN A 85 -21.01 -3.52 -4.86
N SER A 86 -21.20 -4.65 -5.56
CA SER A 86 -22.51 -5.05 -6.09
C SER A 86 -23.43 -5.70 -5.04
N PHE A 87 -22.91 -6.07 -3.87
CA PHE A 87 -23.72 -6.56 -2.76
C PHE A 87 -24.33 -5.39 -1.98
N GLU A 88 -25.46 -5.64 -1.32
CA GLU A 88 -25.99 -4.70 -0.33
C GLU A 88 -24.98 -4.50 0.81
N ALA A 89 -24.88 -3.27 1.31
CA ALA A 89 -24.00 -2.97 2.43
C ALA A 89 -24.43 -3.81 3.65
N PRO A 90 -23.50 -4.56 4.28
CA PRO A 90 -23.84 -5.37 5.44
C PRO A 90 -24.31 -4.49 6.60
N GLY A 91 -25.31 -4.96 7.35
CA GLY A 91 -25.71 -4.35 8.61
C GLY A 91 -24.66 -4.54 9.72
N ASP A 92 -24.90 -3.96 10.89
CA ASP A 92 -23.95 -3.90 12.02
C ASP A 92 -23.58 -5.29 12.59
N ASN A 93 -22.56 -5.91 11.98
CA ASN A 93 -22.04 -7.22 12.36
C ASN A 93 -20.58 -7.40 11.86
N PHE A 94 -20.03 -8.61 11.99
CA PHE A 94 -18.65 -8.90 11.58
C PHE A 94 -18.38 -8.69 10.07
N LEU A 95 -19.39 -8.81 9.20
CA LEU A 95 -19.25 -8.53 7.77
C LEU A 95 -19.10 -7.03 7.52
N ALA A 96 -19.75 -6.17 8.32
CA ALA A 96 -19.51 -4.73 8.26
C ALA A 96 -18.07 -4.36 8.62
N TYR A 97 -17.48 -5.05 9.59
CA TYR A 97 -16.04 -4.94 9.86
C TYR A 97 -15.21 -5.33 8.63
N TYR A 98 -15.36 -6.56 8.10
CA TYR A 98 -14.53 -7.01 6.98
C TYR A 98 -14.74 -6.20 5.70
N TYR A 99 -15.97 -5.78 5.41
CA TYR A 99 -16.27 -4.91 4.28
C TYR A 99 -15.49 -3.61 4.39
N ASN A 100 -15.64 -2.89 5.50
CA ASN A 100 -14.94 -1.62 5.69
C ASN A 100 -13.42 -1.81 5.78
N PHE A 101 -12.95 -2.85 6.47
CA PHE A 101 -11.53 -3.11 6.61
C PHE A 101 -10.86 -3.36 5.25
N PHE A 102 -11.43 -4.24 4.43
CA PHE A 102 -10.87 -4.57 3.12
C PHE A 102 -11.09 -3.45 2.10
N LYS A 103 -12.16 -2.68 2.21
CA LYS A 103 -12.35 -1.47 1.41
C LYS A 103 -11.31 -0.40 1.75
N GLY A 104 -10.98 -0.24 3.05
CA GLY A 104 -9.89 0.62 3.49
C GLY A 104 -8.53 0.20 2.93
N ILE A 105 -8.25 -1.11 2.90
CA ILE A 105 -7.04 -1.66 2.25
C ILE A 105 -7.06 -1.35 0.75
N HIS A 106 -8.17 -1.62 0.06
CA HIS A 106 -8.31 -1.36 -1.38
C HIS A 106 -8.05 0.11 -1.72
N SER A 107 -8.71 1.03 -1.04
CA SER A 107 -8.55 2.47 -1.24
C SER A 107 -7.13 2.93 -0.91
N ASN A 108 -6.50 2.40 0.14
CA ASN A 108 -5.12 2.73 0.48
C ASN A 108 -4.13 2.33 -0.62
N GLU A 109 -4.26 1.12 -1.17
CA GLU A 109 -3.36 0.65 -2.25
C GLU A 109 -3.53 1.41 -3.57
N LEU A 110 -4.70 2.01 -3.79
CA LEU A 110 -4.98 2.90 -4.93
C LEU A 110 -4.57 4.36 -4.69
N GLY A 111 -4.10 4.69 -3.48
CA GLY A 111 -3.76 6.06 -3.12
C GLY A 111 -4.98 6.96 -2.86
N ASN A 112 -6.15 6.37 -2.57
CA ASN A 112 -7.35 7.09 -2.14
C ASN A 112 -7.37 7.15 -0.61
N TYR A 113 -6.47 7.95 -0.04
CA TYR A 113 -6.18 7.97 1.39
C TYR A 113 -7.32 8.56 2.23
N ILE A 114 -8.07 9.54 1.73
CA ILE A 114 -9.26 10.04 2.42
C ILE A 114 -10.34 8.95 2.51
N GLU A 115 -10.62 8.25 1.41
CA GLU A 115 -11.59 7.15 1.39
C GLU A 115 -11.12 6.00 2.32
N ALA A 116 -9.82 5.68 2.27
CA ALA A 116 -9.23 4.66 3.14
C ALA A 116 -9.42 5.00 4.62
N LYS A 117 -9.22 6.26 5.01
CA LYS A 117 -9.44 6.76 6.37
C LYS A 117 -10.86 6.49 6.85
N GLU A 118 -11.87 6.91 6.08
CA GLU A 118 -13.27 6.76 6.44
C GLU A 118 -13.63 5.28 6.68
N HIS A 119 -13.08 4.40 5.86
CA HIS A 119 -13.31 2.96 5.98
C HIS A 119 -12.53 2.32 7.13
N TYR A 120 -11.30 2.75 7.42
CA TYR A 120 -10.59 2.29 8.62
C TYR A 120 -11.28 2.75 9.91
N GLU A 121 -11.79 3.98 9.97
CA GLU A 121 -12.56 4.49 11.11
C GLU A 121 -13.85 3.68 11.32
N LYS A 122 -14.60 3.39 10.25
CA LYS A 122 -15.78 2.50 10.31
C LYS A 122 -15.40 1.07 10.70
N ALA A 123 -14.30 0.53 10.18
CA ALA A 123 -13.84 -0.79 10.57
C ALA A 123 -13.50 -0.84 12.06
N GLU A 124 -12.86 0.21 12.60
CA GLU A 124 -12.54 0.27 14.03
C GLU A 124 -13.79 0.23 14.91
N THR A 125 -14.89 0.91 14.54
CA THR A 125 -16.14 0.85 15.31
C THR A 125 -16.77 -0.54 15.30
N PHE A 126 -16.65 -1.27 14.19
CA PHE A 126 -17.15 -2.64 14.07
C PHE A 126 -16.20 -3.71 14.60
N LEU A 127 -14.96 -3.35 14.99
CA LEU A 127 -13.97 -4.30 15.51
C LEU A 127 -14.45 -5.01 16.79
N ALA A 128 -15.38 -4.40 17.54
CA ALA A 128 -16.03 -5.01 18.71
C ALA A 128 -16.82 -6.30 18.37
N TYR A 129 -17.26 -6.47 17.12
CA TYR A 129 -17.96 -7.66 16.65
C TYR A 129 -17.00 -8.81 16.27
N VAL A 130 -15.68 -8.60 16.36
CA VAL A 130 -14.67 -9.64 16.07
C VAL A 130 -13.83 -9.93 17.32
N PRO A 131 -14.10 -11.02 18.06
CA PRO A 131 -13.44 -11.30 19.32
C PRO A 131 -12.02 -11.85 19.18
N ASP A 132 -11.54 -12.11 17.96
CA ASP A 132 -10.21 -12.68 17.70
C ASP A 132 -9.09 -11.63 17.86
N GLU A 133 -8.21 -11.83 18.84
CA GLU A 133 -7.06 -10.97 19.10
C GLU A 133 -6.08 -10.90 17.92
N LEU A 134 -5.90 -12.00 17.18
CA LEU A 134 -5.02 -11.99 16.01
C LEU A 134 -5.65 -11.21 14.83
N GLU A 135 -6.98 -11.02 14.81
CA GLU A 135 -7.63 -10.13 13.82
C GLU A 135 -7.37 -8.67 14.18
N LYS A 136 -7.46 -8.34 15.47
CA LYS A 136 -7.10 -7.00 15.97
C LYS A 136 -5.64 -6.68 15.67
N ALA A 137 -4.73 -7.66 15.77
CA ALA A 137 -3.33 -7.49 15.37
C ALA A 137 -3.18 -7.19 13.87
N GLU A 138 -3.95 -7.87 13.01
CA GLU A 138 -3.98 -7.60 11.56
C GLU A 138 -4.54 -6.21 11.25
N PHE A 139 -5.59 -5.79 11.95
CA PHE A 139 -6.13 -4.43 11.87
C PHE A 139 -5.06 -3.38 12.21
N TYR A 140 -4.38 -3.50 13.34
CA TYR A 140 -3.32 -2.55 13.72
C TYR A 140 -2.13 -2.57 12.76
N TYR A 141 -1.75 -3.73 12.22
CA TYR A 141 -0.71 -3.82 11.20
C TYR A 141 -1.09 -3.04 9.93
N LYS A 142 -2.35 -3.12 9.49
CA LYS A 142 -2.84 -2.36 8.34
C LYS A 142 -3.02 -0.89 8.61
N LEU A 143 -3.47 -0.52 9.80
CA LEU A 143 -3.52 0.87 10.24
C LEU A 143 -2.10 1.48 10.29
N ALA A 144 -1.10 0.71 10.70
CA ALA A 144 0.30 1.14 10.65
C ALA A 144 0.78 1.41 9.21
N THR A 145 0.41 0.53 8.27
CA THR A 145 0.75 0.70 6.84
C THR A 145 0.08 1.95 6.28
N TYR A 146 -1.20 2.16 6.56
CA TYR A 146 -1.93 3.37 6.18
C TYR A 146 -1.25 4.64 6.72
N HIS A 147 -0.92 4.69 8.02
CA HIS A 147 -0.24 5.85 8.60
C HIS A 147 1.16 6.09 8.01
N TYR A 148 1.85 5.04 7.58
CA TYR A 148 3.10 5.20 6.83
C TYR A 148 2.84 5.88 5.48
N ASP A 149 1.87 5.36 4.70
CA ASP A 149 1.55 5.86 3.37
C ASP A 149 1.08 7.33 3.40
N ILE A 150 0.34 7.73 4.44
CA ILE A 150 -0.12 9.12 4.62
C ILE A 150 0.85 10.04 5.38
N GLN A 151 2.11 9.62 5.53
CA GLN A 151 3.22 10.43 6.05
C GLN A 151 3.09 10.78 7.54
N GLN A 152 2.62 9.84 8.36
CA GLN A 152 2.52 9.96 9.82
C GLN A 152 3.34 8.86 10.52
N ALA A 153 4.67 8.98 10.46
CA ALA A 153 5.58 7.93 10.87
C ALA A 153 5.46 7.53 12.35
N LEU A 154 5.19 8.47 13.27
CA LEU A 154 5.02 8.15 14.69
C LEU A 154 3.78 7.30 14.97
N LEU A 155 2.67 7.57 14.26
CA LEU A 155 1.47 6.74 14.34
C LEU A 155 1.69 5.37 13.70
N SER A 156 2.41 5.32 12.58
CA SER A 156 2.83 4.06 11.97
C SER A 156 3.63 3.19 12.94
N ILE A 157 4.64 3.76 13.61
CA ILE A 157 5.44 3.07 14.64
C ILE A 157 4.54 2.58 15.77
N LYS A 158 3.67 3.44 16.32
CA LYS A 158 2.75 3.08 17.41
C LYS A 158 1.93 1.84 17.06
N TYR A 159 1.30 1.82 15.89
CA TYR A 159 0.43 0.70 15.50
C TYR A 159 1.22 -0.53 15.05
N ALA A 160 2.38 -0.37 14.40
CA ALA A 160 3.25 -1.49 14.04
C ALA A 160 3.79 -2.20 15.27
N THR A 161 4.24 -1.45 16.28
CA THR A 161 4.67 -2.01 17.58
C THR A 161 3.52 -2.71 18.27
N LYS A 162 2.32 -2.11 18.32
CA LYS A 162 1.14 -2.74 18.90
C LYS A 162 0.81 -4.09 18.23
N ALA A 163 0.80 -4.13 16.90
CA ALA A 163 0.58 -5.37 16.16
C ALA A 163 1.68 -6.41 16.44
N LYS A 164 2.94 -5.98 16.47
CA LYS A 164 4.10 -6.84 16.77
C LYS A 164 3.99 -7.48 18.16
N ASP A 165 3.67 -6.69 19.18
CA ASP A 165 3.51 -7.14 20.56
C ASP A 165 2.36 -8.15 20.69
N MET A 166 1.33 -8.04 19.86
CA MET A 166 0.26 -9.03 19.83
C MET A 166 0.73 -10.32 19.14
N TYR A 167 1.40 -10.23 18.00
CA TYR A 167 1.84 -11.41 17.23
C TYR A 167 2.90 -12.26 17.94
N ILE A 168 3.80 -11.65 18.72
CA ILE A 168 4.94 -12.36 19.35
C ILE A 168 4.49 -13.45 20.34
N HIS A 169 3.27 -13.37 20.85
CA HIS A 169 2.72 -14.34 21.79
C HIS A 169 2.12 -15.59 21.12
N TYR A 170 2.07 -15.64 19.77
CA TYR A 170 1.45 -16.74 19.03
C TYR A 170 2.46 -17.46 18.13
N SER A 171 2.63 -18.76 18.39
CA SER A 171 3.46 -19.64 17.55
C SER A 171 2.91 -19.73 16.12
N GLY A 172 3.80 -19.62 15.13
CA GLY A 172 3.41 -19.66 13.71
C GLY A 172 3.03 -18.29 13.12
N TYR A 173 3.26 -17.19 13.85
CA TYR A 173 3.08 -15.80 13.40
C TYR A 173 4.40 -15.02 13.32
N GLU A 174 5.55 -15.71 13.29
CA GLU A 174 6.88 -15.11 13.18
C GLU A 174 7.04 -14.30 11.88
N ILE A 175 6.36 -14.73 10.82
CA ILE A 175 6.28 -13.99 9.55
C ILE A 175 5.59 -12.63 9.75
N ASN A 176 4.49 -12.59 10.50
CA ASN A 176 3.75 -11.35 10.79
C ASN A 176 4.58 -10.39 11.64
N VAL A 177 5.38 -10.91 12.59
CA VAL A 177 6.37 -10.13 13.34
C VAL A 177 7.39 -9.49 12.38
N ALA A 178 7.92 -10.25 11.42
CA ALA A 178 8.84 -9.72 10.41
C ALA A 178 8.21 -8.65 9.51
N PHE A 179 6.91 -8.77 9.18
CA PHE A 179 6.18 -7.72 8.49
C PHE A 179 6.02 -6.44 9.34
N CYS A 180 5.86 -6.57 10.66
CA CYS A 180 5.83 -5.40 11.54
C CYS A 180 7.21 -4.74 11.59
N ASP A 181 8.30 -5.51 11.69
CA ASP A 181 9.66 -4.98 11.58
C ASP A 181 9.90 -4.25 10.27
N ASN A 182 9.38 -4.77 9.16
CA ASN A 182 9.45 -4.06 7.88
C ASN A 182 8.78 -2.67 7.91
N ILE A 183 7.60 -2.54 8.52
CA ILE A 183 6.90 -1.24 8.65
C ILE A 183 7.65 -0.30 9.60
N LEU A 184 8.25 -0.84 10.67
CA LEU A 184 9.12 -0.07 11.56
C LEU A 184 10.35 0.47 10.81
N GLY A 185 11.00 -0.34 9.98
CA GLY A 185 12.11 0.10 9.12
C GLY A 185 11.71 1.20 8.14
N LEU A 186 10.53 1.08 7.52
CA LEU A 186 9.97 2.10 6.63
C LEU A 186 9.71 3.42 7.36
N SER A 187 9.17 3.35 8.58
CA SER A 187 8.92 4.52 9.41
C SER A 187 10.21 5.19 9.89
N CYS A 188 11.22 4.40 10.29
CA CYS A 188 12.55 4.91 10.65
C CYS A 188 13.23 5.56 9.43
N THR A 189 13.09 4.98 8.23
CA THR A 189 13.59 5.57 6.98
C THR A 189 12.99 6.96 6.76
N TYR A 190 11.69 7.11 7.00
CA TYR A 190 10.98 8.38 6.88
C TYR A 190 11.48 9.42 7.89
N LEU A 191 11.72 9.00 9.14
CA LEU A 191 12.29 9.83 10.20
C LEU A 191 13.79 10.10 10.04
N LYS A 192 14.43 9.53 9.01
CA LYS A 192 15.88 9.61 8.74
C LYS A 192 16.75 8.91 9.81
N GLU A 193 16.15 8.00 10.57
CA GLU A 193 16.84 7.11 11.50
C GLU A 193 17.37 5.88 10.72
N TRP A 194 18.35 6.11 9.85
CA TRP A 194 18.79 5.12 8.85
C TRP A 194 19.41 3.87 9.47
N GLU A 195 20.18 4.01 10.54
CA GLU A 195 20.80 2.88 11.25
C GLU A 195 19.71 1.96 11.84
N LEU A 196 18.74 2.55 12.54
CA LEU A 196 17.61 1.81 13.10
C LEU A 196 16.72 1.19 12.01
N ALA A 197 16.55 1.89 10.88
CA ALA A 197 15.86 1.33 9.73
C ALA A 197 16.55 0.06 9.19
N GLU A 198 17.87 0.08 9.07
CA GLU A 198 18.66 -1.08 8.63
C GLU A 198 18.59 -2.25 9.61
N GLU A 199 18.59 -2.00 10.93
CA GLU A 199 18.38 -3.03 11.95
C GLU A 199 17.03 -3.75 11.76
N HIS A 200 15.96 -2.97 11.61
CA HIS A 200 14.62 -3.51 11.38
C HIS A 200 14.50 -4.27 10.04
N TYR A 201 15.07 -3.73 8.95
CA TYR A 201 15.08 -4.44 7.67
C TYR A 201 15.89 -5.74 7.74
N THR A 202 17.00 -5.75 8.46
CA THR A 202 17.84 -6.94 8.65
C THR A 202 17.11 -8.01 9.45
N ALA A 203 16.41 -7.60 10.52
CA ALA A 203 15.58 -8.50 11.32
C ALA A 203 14.47 -9.15 10.46
N ALA A 204 13.75 -8.35 9.66
CA ALA A 204 12.73 -8.84 8.75
C ALA A 204 13.31 -9.76 7.67
N MET A 205 14.42 -9.36 7.03
CA MET A 205 15.10 -10.13 6.00
C MET A 205 15.54 -11.51 6.50
N SER A 206 16.13 -11.57 7.69
CA SER A 206 16.58 -12.83 8.31
C SER A 206 15.43 -13.83 8.47
N GLN A 207 14.25 -13.36 8.88
CA GLN A 207 13.08 -14.22 9.00
C GLN A 207 12.56 -14.68 7.63
N PHE A 208 12.49 -13.77 6.65
CA PHE A 208 12.05 -14.12 5.29
C PHE A 208 13.00 -15.09 4.58
N GLN A 209 14.30 -15.00 4.83
CA GLN A 209 15.29 -15.96 4.34
C GLN A 209 15.10 -17.35 4.94
N LYS A 210 14.79 -17.46 6.24
CA LYS A 210 14.56 -18.76 6.91
C LYS A 210 13.39 -19.52 6.32
N ILE A 211 12.33 -18.82 5.92
CA ILE A 211 11.13 -19.43 5.31
C ILE A 211 11.28 -19.66 3.81
N GLY A 212 12.32 -19.10 3.17
CA GLY A 212 12.59 -19.27 1.73
C GLY A 212 11.63 -18.54 0.79
N GLU A 213 10.85 -17.58 1.28
CA GLU A 213 9.88 -16.82 0.48
C GLU A 213 10.56 -15.64 -0.25
N GLU A 214 11.00 -15.88 -1.48
CA GLU A 214 11.75 -14.90 -2.28
C GLU A 214 11.00 -13.57 -2.46
N LYS A 215 9.67 -13.60 -2.60
CA LYS A 215 8.85 -12.39 -2.73
C LYS A 215 9.09 -11.39 -1.59
N PHE A 216 9.21 -11.87 -0.35
CA PHE A 216 9.39 -10.99 0.81
C PHE A 216 10.83 -10.49 0.91
N ILE A 217 11.81 -11.26 0.45
CA ILE A 217 13.21 -10.81 0.29
C ILE A 217 13.27 -9.64 -0.70
N ILE A 218 12.58 -9.75 -1.84
CA ILE A 218 12.52 -8.68 -2.85
C ILE A 218 11.83 -7.43 -2.30
N MET A 219 10.80 -7.57 -1.48
CA MET A 219 10.17 -6.45 -0.78
C MET A 219 11.17 -5.71 0.13
N ILE A 220 11.99 -6.41 0.92
CA ILE A 220 13.01 -5.75 1.75
C ILE A 220 14.08 -5.07 0.89
N ARG A 221 14.51 -5.70 -0.21
CA ARG A 221 15.48 -5.09 -1.14
C ARG A 221 14.95 -3.81 -1.77
N HIS A 222 13.66 -3.75 -2.09
CA HIS A 222 13.01 -2.51 -2.51
C HIS A 222 13.12 -1.44 -1.43
N ASN A 223 12.82 -1.78 -0.18
CA ASN A 223 12.81 -0.83 0.93
C ASN A 223 14.22 -0.32 1.28
N LEU A 224 15.25 -1.17 1.18
CA LEU A 224 16.65 -0.76 1.25
C LEU A 224 17.03 0.16 0.09
N GLY A 225 16.62 -0.16 -1.14
CA GLY A 225 16.81 0.70 -2.30
C GLY A 225 16.18 2.08 -2.12
N TRP A 226 14.96 2.14 -1.56
CA TRP A 226 14.29 3.37 -1.17
C TRP A 226 15.06 4.13 -0.08
N MET A 227 15.49 3.46 0.98
CA MET A 227 16.27 4.07 2.07
C MET A 227 17.59 4.70 1.59
N TYR A 228 18.29 4.05 0.67
CA TYR A 228 19.51 4.63 0.08
C TYR A 228 19.19 5.80 -0.85
N ALA A 229 18.06 5.76 -1.56
CA ALA A 229 17.62 6.86 -2.42
C ALA A 229 17.30 8.14 -1.60
N THR A 230 16.70 8.00 -0.41
CA THR A 230 16.42 9.15 0.49
C THR A 230 17.69 9.77 1.09
N GLN A 231 18.80 9.03 1.08
CA GLN A 231 20.13 9.51 1.49
C GLN A 231 20.94 10.12 0.32
N ASN A 232 20.37 10.20 -0.88
CA ASN A 232 21.07 10.58 -2.11
C ASN A 232 22.23 9.64 -2.50
N LEU A 233 22.19 8.39 -2.07
CA LEU A 233 23.14 7.35 -2.46
C LEU A 233 22.68 6.64 -3.74
N SER A 234 22.54 7.39 -4.84
CA SER A 234 21.84 6.95 -6.06
C SER A 234 22.42 5.67 -6.68
N VAL A 235 23.75 5.52 -6.74
CA VAL A 235 24.39 4.32 -7.30
C VAL A 235 24.03 3.07 -6.48
N LEU A 236 24.02 3.20 -5.16
CA LEU A 236 23.69 2.10 -4.25
C LEU A 236 22.21 1.75 -4.33
N ALA A 237 21.32 2.76 -4.34
CA ALA A 237 19.89 2.59 -4.55
C ALA A 237 19.59 1.86 -5.86
N ILE A 238 20.16 2.30 -6.99
CA ILE A 238 19.99 1.67 -8.31
C ILE A 238 20.42 0.21 -8.29
N ARG A 239 21.49 -0.14 -7.58
CA ARG A 239 21.95 -1.55 -7.45
C ARG A 239 20.87 -2.43 -6.85
N TYR A 240 20.29 -2.04 -5.72
CA TYR A 240 19.21 -2.79 -5.07
C TYR A 240 17.94 -2.82 -5.92
N LEU A 241 17.54 -1.68 -6.48
CA LEU A 241 16.33 -1.55 -7.27
C LEU A 241 16.41 -2.30 -8.60
N SER A 242 17.61 -2.50 -9.15
CA SER A 242 17.78 -3.27 -10.39
C SER A 242 17.41 -4.73 -10.22
N GLU A 243 17.84 -5.37 -9.12
CA GLU A 243 17.42 -6.73 -8.80
C GLU A 243 15.91 -6.83 -8.61
N VAL A 244 15.31 -5.84 -7.92
CA VAL A 244 13.85 -5.78 -7.70
C VAL A 244 13.10 -5.70 -9.03
N VAL A 245 13.52 -4.81 -9.94
CA VAL A 245 12.86 -4.63 -11.25
C VAL A 245 13.09 -5.82 -12.19
N GLU A 246 14.21 -6.52 -12.06
CA GLU A 246 14.48 -7.76 -12.81
C GLU A 246 13.55 -8.89 -12.36
N LYS A 247 13.43 -9.10 -11.05
CA LYS A 247 12.62 -10.19 -10.47
C LYS A 247 11.13 -9.86 -10.37
N SER A 248 10.77 -8.57 -10.30
CA SER A 248 9.39 -8.09 -10.31
C SER A 248 9.21 -6.96 -11.35
N PRO A 249 9.11 -7.31 -12.65
CA PRO A 249 9.06 -6.33 -13.74
C PRO A 249 7.87 -5.39 -13.71
N LYS A 250 6.82 -5.71 -12.95
CA LYS A 250 5.61 -4.88 -12.78
C LYS A 250 5.64 -4.00 -11.51
N HIS A 251 6.74 -3.99 -10.77
CA HIS A 251 6.86 -3.24 -9.51
C HIS A 251 6.98 -1.73 -9.77
N TYR A 252 5.85 -1.06 -10.01
CA TYR A 252 5.80 0.36 -10.39
C TYR A 252 6.46 1.29 -9.35
N LYS A 253 6.37 0.98 -8.05
CA LYS A 253 7.07 1.75 -6.99
C LYS A 253 8.60 1.69 -7.15
N ALA A 254 9.17 0.50 -7.32
CA ALA A 254 10.61 0.30 -7.54
C ALA A 254 11.08 0.93 -8.86
N ILE A 255 10.29 0.80 -9.93
CA ILE A 255 10.56 1.41 -11.24
C ILE A 255 10.65 2.94 -11.10
N TYR A 256 9.68 3.55 -10.41
CA TYR A 256 9.67 5.00 -10.17
C TYR A 256 10.90 5.46 -9.39
N VAL A 257 11.23 4.79 -8.27
CA VAL A 257 12.42 5.16 -7.48
C VAL A 257 13.68 4.99 -8.33
N LYS A 258 13.82 3.90 -9.08
CA LYS A 258 14.98 3.68 -9.95
C LYS A 258 15.08 4.75 -11.04
N ALA A 259 13.96 5.15 -11.64
CA ALA A 259 13.91 6.23 -12.62
C ALA A 259 14.36 7.56 -12.03
N LYS A 260 13.86 7.91 -10.83
CA LYS A 260 14.24 9.12 -10.10
C LYS A 260 15.74 9.16 -9.82
N GLU A 261 16.34 8.04 -9.43
CA GLU A 261 17.78 7.96 -9.17
C GLU A 261 18.62 8.05 -10.46
N HIS A 262 18.17 7.48 -11.59
CA HIS A 262 18.83 7.70 -12.88
C HIS A 262 18.74 9.16 -13.33
N PHE A 263 17.60 9.82 -13.12
CA PHE A 263 17.43 11.25 -13.38
C PHE A 263 18.41 12.09 -12.56
N LYS A 264 18.56 11.83 -11.24
CA LYS A 264 19.54 12.51 -10.38
C LYS A 264 20.99 12.36 -10.86
N LEU A 265 21.31 11.26 -11.54
CA LEU A 265 22.63 11.01 -12.13
C LEU A 265 22.78 11.56 -13.56
N ASN A 266 21.82 12.35 -14.06
CA ASN A 266 21.76 12.86 -15.43
C ASN A 266 21.74 11.75 -16.50
N GLN A 267 21.26 10.56 -16.16
CA GLN A 267 21.11 9.42 -17.07
C GLN A 267 19.69 9.42 -17.67
N THR A 268 19.37 10.48 -18.41
CA THR A 268 18.00 10.83 -18.81
C THR A 268 17.33 9.80 -19.72
N GLU A 269 18.10 9.14 -20.59
CA GLU A 269 17.58 8.06 -21.46
C GLU A 269 17.10 6.85 -20.66
N LEU A 270 17.90 6.42 -19.66
CA LEU A 270 17.54 5.31 -18.78
C LEU A 270 16.32 5.65 -17.91
N ALA A 271 16.28 6.88 -17.39
CA ALA A 271 15.12 7.38 -16.66
C ALA A 271 13.86 7.40 -17.54
N SER A 272 13.96 7.88 -18.79
CA SER A 272 12.84 7.94 -19.74
C SER A 272 12.22 6.57 -20.01
N VAL A 273 13.04 5.53 -20.24
CA VAL A 273 12.58 4.15 -20.45
C VAL A 273 11.80 3.64 -19.23
N LEU A 274 12.32 3.90 -18.03
CA LEU A 274 11.67 3.47 -16.78
C LEU A 274 10.38 4.24 -16.50
N ILE A 275 10.37 5.56 -16.73
CA ILE A 275 9.19 6.43 -16.57
C ILE A 275 8.06 5.95 -17.49
N LYS A 276 8.36 5.67 -18.76
CA LYS A 276 7.39 5.15 -19.71
C LYS A 276 6.79 3.83 -19.22
N LYS A 277 7.63 2.89 -18.80
CA LYS A 277 7.18 1.61 -18.24
C LYS A 277 6.32 1.78 -16.99
N GLY A 278 6.71 2.70 -16.10
CA GLY A 278 5.95 3.03 -14.90
C GLY A 278 4.56 3.58 -15.23
N LEU A 279 4.46 4.48 -16.22
CA LEU A 279 3.19 5.04 -16.68
C LEU A 279 2.28 3.98 -17.29
N GLU A 280 2.81 3.07 -18.12
CA GLU A 280 2.03 1.96 -18.69
C GLU A 280 1.37 1.13 -17.58
N ILE A 281 2.16 0.68 -16.60
CA ILE A 281 1.65 -0.12 -15.46
C ILE A 281 0.63 0.68 -14.63
N CYS A 282 0.91 1.95 -14.31
CA CYS A 282 0.01 2.76 -13.49
C CYS A 282 -1.32 3.07 -14.20
N ASN A 283 -1.31 3.22 -15.53
CA ASN A 283 -2.54 3.40 -16.31
C ASN A 283 -3.38 2.11 -16.30
N ASP A 284 -2.77 0.95 -16.51
CA ASP A 284 -3.49 -0.34 -16.48
C ASP A 284 -4.14 -0.60 -15.11
N LEU A 285 -3.44 -0.26 -14.02
CA LEU A 285 -3.92 -0.44 -12.65
C LEU A 285 -4.86 0.67 -12.16
N HIS A 286 -4.98 1.77 -12.90
CA HIS A 286 -5.64 3.00 -12.46
C HIS A 286 -5.04 3.57 -11.16
N GLN A 287 -3.72 3.48 -11.00
CA GLN A 287 -2.99 3.99 -9.84
C GLN A 287 -2.62 5.47 -10.07
N GLU A 288 -3.48 6.37 -9.59
CA GLU A 288 -3.41 7.82 -9.76
C GLU A 288 -2.16 8.46 -9.14
N GLU A 289 -1.75 8.04 -7.94
CA GLU A 289 -0.59 8.58 -7.23
C GLU A 289 0.67 8.45 -8.09
N TYR A 290 1.04 7.22 -8.43
CA TYR A 290 2.27 6.95 -9.16
C TYR A 290 2.20 7.37 -10.62
N LYS A 291 1.00 7.45 -11.20
CA LYS A 291 0.81 8.11 -12.49
C LYS A 291 1.25 9.59 -12.42
N ASN A 292 0.73 10.35 -11.46
CA ASN A 292 1.11 11.75 -11.26
C ASN A 292 2.61 11.90 -10.96
N ARG A 293 3.18 11.06 -10.09
CA ARG A 293 4.62 11.04 -9.80
C ARG A 293 5.47 10.84 -11.06
N ASN A 294 5.10 9.88 -11.91
CA ASN A 294 5.84 9.61 -13.15
C ASN A 294 5.67 10.74 -14.20
N LEU A 295 4.49 11.35 -14.30
CA LEU A 295 4.26 12.49 -15.21
C LEU A 295 5.13 13.69 -14.84
N ILE A 296 5.19 14.04 -13.55
CA ILE A 296 6.05 15.12 -13.05
C ILE A 296 7.52 14.78 -13.32
N LEU A 297 7.95 13.56 -12.98
CA LEU A 297 9.33 13.12 -13.21
C LEU A 297 9.70 13.13 -14.69
N ARG A 298 8.75 12.86 -15.60
CA ARG A 298 8.95 12.95 -17.06
C ARG A 298 9.31 14.37 -17.49
N GLU A 299 8.55 15.37 -17.04
CA GLU A 299 8.82 16.76 -17.42
C GLU A 299 10.16 17.26 -16.83
N MET A 300 10.49 16.84 -15.60
CA MET A 300 11.80 17.11 -15.00
C MET A 300 12.93 16.46 -15.83
N ASN A 301 12.77 15.19 -16.22
CA ASN A 301 13.77 14.46 -17.00
C ASN A 301 13.97 15.01 -18.42
N ASN A 302 12.90 15.51 -19.03
CA ASN A 302 12.95 16.15 -20.34
C ASN A 302 13.50 17.58 -20.28
N ASN A 303 13.73 18.11 -19.08
CA ASN A 303 14.05 19.51 -18.84
C ASN A 303 13.05 20.46 -19.54
N SER A 304 11.76 20.10 -19.52
CA SER A 304 10.69 20.85 -20.18
C SER A 304 10.68 22.31 -19.70
N PRO A 305 10.33 23.30 -20.55
CA PRO A 305 10.21 24.70 -20.13
C PRO A 305 9.31 24.87 -18.91
N ALA A 306 9.59 25.85 -18.04
CA ALA A 306 8.90 26.00 -16.77
C ALA A 306 7.37 26.11 -16.92
N GLU A 307 6.87 26.79 -17.95
CA GLU A 307 5.44 26.91 -18.24
C GLU A 307 4.77 25.56 -18.59
N GLN A 308 5.48 24.69 -19.31
CA GLN A 308 4.98 23.34 -19.62
C GLN A 308 5.02 22.46 -18.36
N PHE A 309 6.12 22.54 -17.60
CA PHE A 309 6.26 21.79 -16.36
C PHE A 309 5.19 22.19 -15.33
N GLU A 310 4.87 23.48 -15.23
CA GLU A 310 3.85 24.03 -14.35
C GLU A 310 2.48 23.39 -14.57
N GLN A 311 2.05 23.21 -15.82
CA GLN A 311 0.76 22.60 -16.13
C GLN A 311 0.66 21.19 -15.55
N VAL A 312 1.66 20.33 -15.83
CA VAL A 312 1.68 18.94 -15.38
C VAL A 312 1.85 18.85 -13.87
N ALA A 313 2.74 19.65 -13.30
CA ALA A 313 2.99 19.65 -11.86
C ALA A 313 1.77 20.11 -11.06
N LEU A 314 1.05 21.15 -11.51
CA LEU A 314 -0.16 21.61 -10.83
C LEU A 314 -1.30 20.59 -10.90
N GLU A 315 -1.43 19.82 -11.98
CA GLU A 315 -2.37 18.70 -12.04
C GLU A 315 -2.05 17.62 -11.01
N GLY A 316 -0.79 17.22 -10.91
CA GLY A 316 -0.35 16.27 -9.88
C GLY A 316 -0.51 16.83 -8.46
N ILE A 317 -0.17 18.10 -8.23
CA ILE A 317 -0.31 18.76 -6.92
C ILE A 317 -1.77 18.76 -6.45
N LYS A 318 -2.75 18.96 -7.34
CA LYS A 318 -4.18 18.85 -6.97
C LYS A 318 -4.51 17.50 -6.35
N TYR A 319 -3.96 16.41 -6.88
CA TYR A 319 -4.12 15.08 -6.30
C TYR A 319 -3.46 15.00 -4.92
N PHE A 320 -2.19 15.43 -4.78
CA PHE A 320 -1.49 15.36 -3.49
C PHE A 320 -2.11 16.26 -2.42
N GLU A 321 -2.69 17.40 -2.80
CA GLU A 321 -3.46 18.27 -1.89
C GLU A 321 -4.78 17.62 -1.47
N ARG A 322 -5.51 17.00 -2.42
CA ARG A 322 -6.76 16.27 -2.17
C ARG A 322 -6.54 15.15 -1.16
N GLU A 323 -5.45 14.40 -1.28
CA GLU A 323 -5.15 13.28 -0.38
C GLU A 323 -4.28 13.67 0.84
N GLU A 324 -4.09 14.97 1.08
CA GLU A 324 -3.34 15.52 2.21
C GLU A 324 -1.87 15.03 2.32
N LEU A 325 -1.22 14.75 1.20
CA LEU A 325 0.19 14.34 1.10
C LEU A 325 1.12 15.57 1.04
N TYR A 326 1.09 16.39 2.09
CA TYR A 326 1.68 17.73 2.08
C TYR A 326 3.21 17.76 1.91
N TYR A 327 3.93 16.70 2.27
CA TYR A 327 5.37 16.63 1.95
C TYR A 327 5.62 16.49 0.44
N ASN A 328 4.75 15.79 -0.29
CA ASN A 328 4.84 15.74 -1.75
C ASN A 328 4.40 17.06 -2.39
N VAL A 329 3.36 17.70 -1.84
CA VAL A 329 2.96 19.06 -2.29
C VAL A 329 4.14 20.03 -2.14
N GLN A 330 4.84 20.00 -1.00
CA GLN A 330 6.05 20.79 -0.78
C GLN A 330 7.13 20.47 -1.83
N GLU A 331 7.49 19.20 -1.99
CA GLU A 331 8.53 18.73 -2.93
C GLU A 331 8.27 19.25 -4.35
N TYR A 332 7.03 19.17 -4.84
CA TYR A 332 6.69 19.58 -6.20
C TYR A 332 6.57 21.09 -6.39
N TYR A 333 6.15 21.84 -5.36
CA TYR A 333 6.25 23.29 -5.39
C TYR A 333 7.72 23.76 -5.39
N GLU A 334 8.61 23.11 -4.63
CA GLU A 334 10.04 23.43 -4.64
C GLU A 334 10.70 23.10 -5.99
N ALA A 335 10.31 22.00 -6.63
CA ALA A 335 10.76 21.65 -7.98
C ALA A 335 10.33 22.71 -9.01
N LEU A 336 9.06 23.15 -8.97
CA LEU A 336 8.57 24.24 -9.83
C LEU A 336 9.31 25.55 -9.57
N ALA A 337 9.49 25.91 -8.30
CA ALA A 337 10.16 27.14 -7.92
C ALA A 337 11.59 27.18 -8.44
N THR A 338 12.31 26.07 -8.31
CA THR A 338 13.69 25.92 -8.80
C THR A 338 13.73 26.05 -10.32
N LYS A 339 12.84 25.38 -11.04
CA LYS A 339 12.77 25.46 -12.51
C LYS A 339 12.46 26.86 -13.03
N PHE A 340 11.51 27.57 -12.42
CA PHE A 340 11.26 28.98 -12.74
C PHE A 340 12.43 29.88 -12.39
N TYR A 341 13.17 29.58 -11.31
CA TYR A 341 14.34 30.36 -10.94
C TYR A 341 15.48 30.21 -11.96
N GLU A 342 15.71 28.99 -12.44
CA GLU A 342 16.71 28.68 -13.49
C GLU A 342 16.39 29.35 -14.84
N GLU A 343 15.12 29.69 -15.09
CA GLU A 343 14.64 30.36 -16.31
C GLU A 343 14.33 31.86 -16.09
N ASP A 344 14.92 32.49 -15.06
CA ASP A 344 14.75 33.92 -14.72
C ASP A 344 13.30 34.36 -14.39
N GLY A 345 12.40 33.41 -14.17
CA GLY A 345 11.00 33.58 -13.79
C GLY A 345 10.79 33.89 -12.30
N HIS A 346 11.55 34.82 -11.73
CA HIS A 346 11.66 35.02 -10.27
C HIS A 346 10.34 35.26 -9.52
N SER A 347 9.35 35.89 -10.16
CA SER A 347 8.03 36.12 -9.55
C SER A 347 7.29 34.79 -9.29
N LYS A 348 7.26 33.90 -10.29
CA LYS A 348 6.68 32.57 -10.15
C LYS A 348 7.51 31.68 -9.22
N ALA A 349 8.84 31.77 -9.30
CA ALA A 349 9.73 31.07 -8.37
C ALA A 349 9.43 31.45 -6.91
N SER A 350 9.35 32.74 -6.59
CA SER A 350 9.00 33.25 -5.26
C SER A 350 7.63 32.77 -4.79
N LYS A 351 6.62 32.83 -5.67
CA LYS A 351 5.28 32.30 -5.40
C LYS A 351 5.33 30.82 -5.02
N TYR A 352 6.04 29.99 -5.79
CA TYR A 352 6.09 28.55 -5.54
C TYR A 352 6.91 28.18 -4.31
N PHE A 353 8.01 28.88 -4.01
CA PHE A 353 8.69 28.72 -2.72
C PHE A 353 7.78 29.08 -1.54
N HIS A 354 6.96 30.13 -1.66
CA HIS A 354 5.99 30.49 -0.64
C HIS A 354 4.92 29.40 -0.45
N LEU A 355 4.39 28.84 -1.54
CA LEU A 355 3.41 27.75 -1.48
C LEU A 355 4.02 26.46 -0.89
N GLY A 356 5.28 26.13 -1.24
CA GLY A 356 6.02 25.04 -0.61
C GLY A 356 6.15 25.22 0.90
N LEU A 357 6.44 26.45 1.37
CA LEU A 357 6.47 26.78 2.79
C LEU A 357 5.10 26.61 3.46
N GLN A 358 4.01 26.96 2.79
CA GLN A 358 2.65 26.74 3.31
C GLN A 358 2.31 25.25 3.41
N ALA A 359 2.69 24.45 2.41
CA ALA A 359 2.51 23.00 2.42
C ALA A 359 3.28 22.36 3.59
N ARG A 360 4.52 22.79 3.84
CA ARG A 360 5.30 22.34 4.99
C ARG A 360 4.62 22.62 6.34
N LYS A 361 3.97 23.78 6.48
CA LYS A 361 3.20 24.10 7.70
C LYS A 361 2.02 23.14 7.88
N LYS A 362 1.26 22.87 6.81
CA LYS A 362 0.16 21.89 6.84
C LYS A 362 0.67 20.48 7.18
N ALA A 363 1.82 20.09 6.63
CA ALA A 363 2.46 18.80 6.94
C ALA A 363 2.77 18.67 8.44
N PHE A 364 3.37 19.72 9.02
CA PHE A 364 3.63 19.78 10.47
C PHE A 364 2.34 19.72 11.29
N ASP A 365 1.31 20.49 10.94
CA ASP A 365 0.02 20.51 11.65
C ASP A 365 -0.69 19.14 11.59
N LYS A 366 -0.48 18.37 10.51
CA LYS A 366 -1.01 17.00 10.35
C LYS A 366 -0.32 15.99 11.27
N GLU A 367 0.95 16.18 11.59
CA GLU A 367 1.72 15.31 12.49
C GLU A 367 1.68 15.76 13.95
N ALA A 368 1.34 17.02 14.21
CA ALA A 368 1.21 17.57 15.56
C ALA A 368 0.08 16.85 16.35
N LEU A 369 0.30 16.68 17.65
CA LEU A 369 -0.70 16.16 18.58
C LEU A 369 -1.95 17.05 18.54
N LYS A 370 -3.13 16.43 18.39
CA LYS A 370 -4.42 17.10 18.50
C LYS A 370 -5.04 16.91 19.87
#